data_AF-A0A8S9ZFZ6-F1
#
_entry.id   AF-A0A8S9ZFZ6-F1
#
_cell.length_a   1.000
_cell.length_b   1.000
_cell.length_c   1.000
_cell.angle_alpha   90.00
_cell.angle_beta   90.00
_cell.angle_gamma   90.00
#
_symmetry.space_group_name_H-M   'P 1'
#
loop_
_entity.id
_entity.type
_entity.pdbx_description
1 polymer ?
#
loop_
_entity_poly.entity_id
_entity_poly.type
_entity_poly.pdbx_seq_one_letter_code
_entity_poly.pdbx_strand_id
1 'polypeptide(L)'
;MEMLLGLIKVCLSITGILLNSSVIYITIRAKWLHMPCNKLLAAYEFCMLSFGINRLFVARSLILGPQQMSMFQCFCYTAPFLILFVSSFVLMTAIAVDRLISVLFPLIYNHLNKKVYFSLVSISLILNASFHTFLAWKEVEDVSNNKTFTVKCNGITSTLHKNAIYFMCITLFFELISIAIYIIIWFLLKNGLRDNFATRRLFKSLLSILLLSLFGFTFYTNYFLLSKLIGIPNFWDPKDNLITYIAFQIASFFALIACCANALILFKFSSEYRRAFLRYIPILRHFAKNLADKNGKNQRPIQQINRKFICVANDLKKNNELIKINDSNKIIFIKNNSDP
;
A
#
# COMPACT_ATOMS: atom_id res chain seq x y z
N MET A 1 -4.33 -5.50 30.01
CA MET A 1 -4.24 -5.98 28.61
C MET A 1 -4.68 -4.91 27.62
N GLU A 2 -5.88 -4.33 27.76
CA GLU A 2 -6.42 -3.31 26.83
C GLU A 2 -5.51 -2.09 26.66
N MET A 3 -4.99 -1.55 27.76
CA MET A 3 -4.05 -0.43 27.73
C MET A 3 -2.78 -0.74 26.91
N LEU A 4 -2.22 -1.95 27.07
CA LEU A 4 -1.05 -2.38 26.30
C LEU A 4 -1.38 -2.47 24.81
N LEU A 5 -2.50 -3.11 24.45
CA LEU A 5 -2.94 -3.19 23.06
C LEU A 5 -3.19 -1.80 22.47
N GLY A 6 -3.77 -0.90 23.25
CA GLY A 6 -3.97 0.50 22.91
C GLY A 6 -2.66 1.23 22.60
N LEU A 7 -1.68 1.13 23.49
CA LEU A 7 -0.36 1.75 23.30
C LEU A 7 0.34 1.23 22.03
N ILE A 8 0.29 -0.09 21.78
CA ILE A 8 0.88 -0.66 20.56
C ILE A 8 0.18 -0.08 19.32
N LYS A 9 -1.16 0.05 19.34
CA LYS A 9 -1.91 0.65 18.23
C LYS A 9 -1.56 2.12 18.01
N VAL A 10 -1.33 2.89 19.07
CA VAL A 10 -0.83 4.28 18.96
C VAL A 10 0.52 4.30 18.27
N CYS A 11 1.48 3.50 18.73
CA CYS A 11 2.81 3.43 18.13
C CYS A 11 2.76 3.04 16.65
N LEU A 12 1.95 2.04 16.29
CA LEU A 12 1.71 1.65 14.90
C LEU A 12 1.04 2.77 14.09
N SER A 13 0.07 3.48 14.66
CA SER A 13 -0.63 4.58 13.99
C SER A 13 0.32 5.74 13.70
N ILE A 14 1.15 6.15 14.67
CA ILE A 14 2.20 7.16 14.47
C ILE A 14 3.17 6.72 13.38
N THR A 15 3.61 5.46 13.43
CA THR A 15 4.52 4.88 12.43
C THR A 15 3.88 4.91 11.04
N GLY A 16 2.62 4.49 10.91
CA GLY A 16 1.87 4.53 9.67
C GLY A 16 1.71 5.94 9.12
N ILE A 17 1.38 6.93 9.96
CA ILE A 17 1.28 8.33 9.56
C ILE A 17 2.61 8.83 9.00
N LEU A 18 3.73 8.60 9.69
CA LEU A 18 5.06 9.03 9.25
C LEU A 18 5.47 8.36 7.93
N LEU A 19 5.26 7.04 7.83
CA LEU A 19 5.63 6.26 6.65
C LEU A 19 4.77 6.64 5.43
N ASN A 20 3.45 6.80 5.58
CA ASN A 20 2.58 7.19 4.47
C ASN A 20 2.81 8.65 4.06
N SER A 21 3.03 9.55 5.02
CA SER A 21 3.45 10.94 4.74
C SER A 21 4.75 10.99 3.93
N SER A 22 5.70 10.11 4.25
CA SER A 22 6.97 10.04 3.53
C SER A 22 6.81 9.64 2.07
N VAL A 23 5.90 8.69 1.76
CA VAL A 23 5.58 8.27 0.39
C VAL A 23 4.92 9.39 -0.40
N ILE A 24 3.96 10.11 0.22
CA ILE A 24 3.31 11.27 -0.40
C ILE A 24 4.37 12.35 -0.71
N TYR A 25 5.19 12.70 0.28
CA TYR A 25 6.22 13.72 0.16
C TYR A 25 7.21 13.42 -0.98
N ILE A 26 7.79 12.20 -1.02
CA ILE A 26 8.74 11.85 -2.07
C ILE A 26 8.08 11.79 -3.46
N THR A 27 6.81 11.38 -3.54
CA THR A 27 6.08 11.35 -4.82
C THR A 27 5.85 12.77 -5.35
N ILE A 28 5.54 13.73 -4.48
CA ILE A 28 5.42 15.15 -4.85
C ILE A 28 6.78 15.70 -5.32
N ARG A 29 7.87 15.43 -4.58
CA ARG A 29 9.19 16.03 -4.85
C ARG A 29 9.92 15.40 -6.04
N ALA A 30 9.76 14.10 -6.29
CA ALA A 30 10.44 13.41 -7.37
C ALA A 30 9.64 13.47 -8.69
N LYS A 31 10.00 14.39 -9.59
CA LYS A 31 9.32 14.55 -10.89
C LYS A 31 9.23 13.26 -11.72
N TRP A 32 10.23 12.39 -11.65
CA TRP A 32 10.21 11.09 -12.36
C TRP A 32 9.19 10.09 -11.78
N LEU A 33 8.71 10.31 -10.54
CA LEU A 33 7.63 9.54 -9.96
C LEU A 33 6.25 10.05 -10.40
N HIS A 34 6.11 11.09 -11.23
CA HIS A 34 4.80 11.66 -11.60
C HIS A 34 4.01 10.85 -12.66
N MET A 35 4.30 9.56 -12.77
CA MET A 35 3.52 8.61 -13.57
C MET A 35 2.11 8.42 -12.95
N PRO A 36 1.06 8.16 -13.76
CA PRO A 36 -0.32 8.09 -13.26
C PRO A 36 -0.52 7.19 -12.05
N CYS A 37 -0.03 5.95 -12.11
CA CYS A 37 -0.08 5.01 -10.97
C CYS A 37 0.53 5.55 -9.68
N ASN A 38 1.66 6.25 -9.75
CA ASN A 38 2.33 6.74 -8.55
C ASN A 38 1.53 7.89 -7.92
N LYS A 39 0.82 8.69 -8.73
CA LYS A 39 -0.13 9.70 -8.22
C LYS A 39 -1.32 9.03 -7.53
N LEU A 40 -1.87 7.97 -8.11
CA LEU A 40 -2.93 7.18 -7.47
C LEU A 40 -2.43 6.54 -6.17
N LEU A 41 -1.20 6.02 -6.17
CA LEU A 41 -0.58 5.46 -4.97
C LEU A 41 -0.40 6.52 -3.89
N ALA A 42 0.06 7.72 -4.22
CA ALA A 42 0.14 8.82 -3.25
C ALA A 42 -1.24 9.23 -2.72
N ALA A 43 -2.28 9.26 -3.57
CA ALA A 43 -3.65 9.49 -3.12
C ALA A 43 -4.15 8.37 -2.20
N TYR A 44 -3.79 7.12 -2.49
CA TYR A 44 -4.10 5.98 -1.63
C TYR A 44 -3.40 6.10 -0.27
N GLU A 45 -2.11 6.45 -0.24
CA GLU A 45 -1.40 6.67 1.03
C GLU A 45 -1.99 7.86 1.83
N PHE A 46 -2.55 8.86 1.15
CA PHE A 46 -3.28 9.94 1.82
C PHE A 46 -4.56 9.44 2.50
N CYS A 47 -5.32 8.57 1.83
CA CYS A 47 -6.45 7.88 2.46
C CYS A 47 -6.00 7.04 3.67
N MET A 48 -4.88 6.34 3.56
CA MET A 48 -4.31 5.51 4.63
C MET A 48 -3.82 6.32 5.83
N LEU A 49 -3.29 7.53 5.59
CA LEU A 49 -2.92 8.49 6.63
C LEU A 49 -4.15 8.86 7.48
N SER A 50 -5.31 9.05 6.84
CA SER A 50 -6.56 9.34 7.55
C SER A 50 -6.96 8.20 8.51
N PHE A 51 -6.75 6.94 8.11
CA PHE A 51 -6.99 5.78 8.97
C PHE A 51 -6.07 5.79 10.19
N GLY A 52 -4.79 6.10 10.02
CA GLY A 52 -3.84 6.27 11.13
C GLY A 52 -4.26 7.38 12.10
N ILE A 53 -4.69 8.54 11.58
CA ILE A 53 -5.15 9.67 12.41
C ILE A 53 -6.41 9.28 13.20
N ASN A 54 -7.39 8.63 12.56
CA ASN A 54 -8.59 8.15 13.25
C ASN A 54 -8.25 7.23 14.42
N ARG A 55 -7.20 6.42 14.30
CA ARG A 55 -6.77 5.51 15.38
C ARG A 55 -6.08 6.20 16.55
N LEU A 56 -5.36 7.30 16.32
CA LEU A 56 -4.86 8.15 17.42
C LEU A 56 -6.00 8.74 18.24
N PHE A 57 -7.06 9.12 17.55
CA PHE A 57 -8.28 9.64 18.15
C PHE A 57 -9.03 8.59 18.97
N VAL A 58 -9.15 7.36 18.47
CA VAL A 58 -9.67 6.24 19.26
C VAL A 58 -8.77 5.93 20.45
N ALA A 59 -7.45 6.10 20.34
CA ALA A 59 -6.55 5.90 21.48
C ALA A 59 -6.76 6.91 22.61
N ARG A 60 -7.35 8.08 22.34
CA ARG A 60 -7.77 9.02 23.39
C ARG A 60 -8.77 8.38 24.36
N SER A 61 -9.69 7.54 23.86
CA SER A 61 -10.66 6.85 24.73
C SER A 61 -10.02 5.77 25.61
N LEU A 62 -8.80 5.33 25.28
CA LEU A 62 -8.02 4.43 26.14
C LEU A 62 -7.34 5.18 27.29
N ILE A 63 -6.97 6.45 27.08
CA ILE A 63 -6.29 7.27 28.09
C ILE A 63 -7.31 7.96 29.02
N LEU A 64 -8.37 8.53 28.45
CA LEU A 64 -9.38 9.30 29.19
C LEU A 64 -10.58 8.47 29.63
N GLY A 65 -10.59 7.18 29.30
CA GLY A 65 -11.74 6.29 29.50
C GLY A 65 -12.76 6.36 28.36
N PRO A 66 -13.70 5.39 28.32
CA PRO A 66 -14.68 5.27 27.25
C PRO A 66 -15.64 6.45 27.28
N GLN A 67 -15.41 7.43 26.40
CA GLN A 67 -16.35 8.53 26.21
C GLN A 67 -17.56 8.03 25.43
N GLN A 68 -18.68 7.94 26.13
CA GLN A 68 -19.99 7.78 25.49
C GLN A 68 -20.37 9.12 24.87
N MET A 69 -20.76 9.10 23.60
CA MET A 69 -21.23 10.29 22.90
C MET A 69 -22.49 9.97 22.10
N SER A 70 -23.23 11.01 21.74
CA SER A 70 -24.38 10.85 20.85
C SER A 70 -23.93 10.32 19.47
N MET A 71 -24.82 9.61 18.79
CA MET A 71 -24.55 9.06 17.45
C MET A 71 -24.18 10.16 16.44
N PHE A 72 -24.85 11.32 16.52
CA PHE A 72 -24.55 12.49 15.69
C PHE A 72 -23.13 13.04 15.94
N GLN A 73 -22.71 13.16 17.20
CA GLN A 73 -21.34 13.59 17.52
C GLN A 73 -20.31 12.59 16.98
N CYS A 74 -20.57 11.28 17.12
CA CYS A 74 -19.69 10.26 16.54
C CYS A 74 -19.64 10.36 15.02
N PHE A 75 -20.77 10.62 14.34
CA PHE A 75 -20.83 10.84 12.90
C PHE A 75 -20.00 12.05 12.45
N CYS A 76 -20.19 13.22 13.05
CA CYS A 76 -19.40 14.41 12.69
C CYS A 76 -17.90 14.15 12.88
N TYR A 77 -17.55 13.34 13.87
CA TYR A 77 -16.17 12.99 14.16
C TYR A 77 -15.57 11.98 13.17
N THR A 78 -16.31 10.94 12.79
CA THR A 78 -15.79 9.87 11.93
C THR A 78 -16.00 10.11 10.44
N ALA A 79 -16.96 10.94 10.04
CA ALA A 79 -17.34 11.13 8.64
C ALA A 79 -16.16 11.51 7.70
N PRO A 80 -15.27 12.45 8.07
CA PRO A 80 -14.11 12.79 7.21
C PRO A 80 -13.18 11.58 7.00
N PHE A 81 -12.97 10.78 8.04
CA PHE A 81 -12.15 9.58 7.97
C PHE A 81 -12.85 8.46 7.20
N LEU A 82 -14.19 8.35 7.34
CA LEU A 82 -14.99 7.39 6.59
C LEU A 82 -14.88 7.65 5.09
N ILE A 83 -15.06 8.91 4.64
CA ILE A 83 -14.94 9.33 3.24
C ILE A 83 -13.58 8.92 2.65
N LEU A 84 -12.49 9.23 3.36
CA LEU A 84 -11.15 8.92 2.90
C LEU A 84 -10.87 7.42 2.93
N PHE A 85 -11.32 6.72 3.98
CA PHE A 85 -11.15 5.29 4.12
C PHE A 85 -11.89 4.51 3.03
N VAL A 86 -13.15 4.83 2.73
CA VAL A 86 -13.89 4.14 1.65
C VAL A 86 -13.31 4.44 0.27
N SER A 87 -12.76 5.64 0.08
CA SER A 87 -12.06 6.04 -1.14
C SER A 87 -10.80 5.21 -1.41
N SER A 88 -10.16 4.67 -0.36
CA SER A 88 -8.96 3.83 -0.49
C SER A 88 -9.21 2.55 -1.30
N PHE A 89 -10.39 1.92 -1.17
CA PHE A 89 -10.73 0.70 -1.90
C PHE A 89 -10.88 0.96 -3.40
N VAL A 90 -11.56 2.05 -3.76
CA VAL A 90 -11.69 2.49 -5.16
C VAL A 90 -10.32 2.84 -5.75
N LEU A 91 -9.46 3.54 -4.99
CA LEU A 91 -8.10 3.84 -5.42
C LEU A 91 -7.26 2.59 -5.61
N MET A 92 -7.39 1.59 -4.74
CA MET A 92 -6.71 0.30 -4.88
C MET A 92 -7.12 -0.41 -6.18
N THR A 93 -8.42 -0.43 -6.49
CA THR A 93 -8.93 -0.95 -7.77
C THR A 93 -8.44 -0.13 -8.95
N ALA A 94 -8.43 1.20 -8.85
CA ALA A 94 -7.92 2.07 -9.91
C ALA A 94 -6.42 1.84 -10.19
N ILE A 95 -5.61 1.60 -9.14
CA ILE A 95 -4.20 1.21 -9.28
C ILE A 95 -4.08 -0.14 -9.99
N ALA A 96 -4.92 -1.12 -9.64
CA ALA A 96 -4.93 -2.42 -10.32
C ALA A 96 -5.27 -2.28 -11.81
N VAL A 97 -6.30 -1.52 -12.15
CA VAL A 97 -6.72 -1.23 -13.52
C VAL A 97 -5.64 -0.47 -14.29
N ASP A 98 -5.03 0.57 -13.71
CA ASP A 98 -3.91 1.31 -14.33
C ASP A 98 -2.77 0.36 -14.71
N ARG A 99 -2.44 -0.58 -13.81
CA ARG A 99 -1.40 -1.57 -14.06
C ARG A 99 -1.79 -2.54 -15.16
N LEU A 100 -3.03 -3.02 -15.18
CA LEU A 100 -3.54 -3.87 -16.25
C LEU A 100 -3.45 -3.18 -17.62
N ILE A 101 -3.88 -1.93 -17.72
CA ILE A 101 -3.78 -1.13 -18.96
C ILE A 101 -2.32 -0.96 -19.37
N SER A 102 -1.41 -0.66 -18.42
CA SER A 102 0.02 -0.50 -18.71
C SER A 102 0.72 -1.78 -19.21
N VAL A 103 0.16 -2.95 -18.87
CA VAL A 103 0.65 -4.26 -19.29
C VAL A 103 0.04 -4.67 -20.63
N LEU A 104 -1.28 -4.57 -20.79
CA LEU A 104 -1.99 -4.96 -22.00
C LEU A 104 -1.75 -4.00 -23.17
N PHE A 105 -1.75 -2.69 -22.90
CA PHE A 105 -1.77 -1.66 -23.94
C PHE A 105 -0.72 -0.57 -23.68
N PRO A 106 0.59 -0.88 -23.72
CA PRO A 106 1.65 0.08 -23.39
C PRO A 106 1.67 1.31 -24.31
N LEU A 107 1.36 1.14 -25.60
CA LEU A 107 1.29 2.26 -26.55
C LEU A 107 0.12 3.20 -26.20
N ILE A 108 -1.07 2.65 -25.99
CA ILE A 108 -2.26 3.42 -25.59
C ILE A 108 -2.04 4.11 -24.24
N TYR A 109 -1.42 3.41 -23.29
CA TYR A 109 -1.13 3.95 -21.96
C TYR A 109 -0.27 5.22 -22.01
N ASN A 110 0.72 5.27 -22.91
CA ASN A 110 1.56 6.46 -23.08
C ASN A 110 0.79 7.66 -23.67
N HIS A 111 -0.26 7.40 -24.45
CA HIS A 111 -1.12 8.42 -25.07
C HIS A 111 -2.41 8.69 -24.27
N LEU A 112 -2.58 8.08 -23.10
CA LEU A 112 -3.78 8.24 -22.29
C LEU A 112 -3.99 9.70 -21.87
N ASN A 113 -5.18 10.24 -22.12
CA ASN A 113 -5.54 11.57 -21.62
C ASN A 113 -5.69 11.54 -20.09
N LYS A 114 -4.63 11.97 -19.40
CA LYS A 114 -4.52 11.95 -17.94
C LYS A 114 -5.65 12.71 -17.27
N LYS A 115 -6.15 13.81 -17.85
CA LYS A 115 -7.24 14.61 -17.25
C LYS A 115 -8.55 13.82 -17.20
N VAL A 116 -8.94 13.21 -18.33
CA VAL A 116 -10.14 12.36 -18.40
C VAL A 116 -10.01 11.17 -17.47
N TYR A 117 -8.85 10.51 -17.47
CA TYR A 117 -8.58 9.38 -16.59
C TYR A 117 -8.76 9.72 -15.10
N PHE A 118 -8.11 10.79 -14.62
CA PHE A 118 -8.25 11.21 -13.22
C PHE A 118 -9.67 11.74 -12.89
N SER A 119 -10.38 12.33 -13.87
CA SER A 119 -11.77 12.74 -13.68
C SER A 119 -12.68 11.54 -13.44
N LEU A 120 -12.54 10.47 -14.22
CA LEU A 120 -13.32 9.24 -14.04
C LEU A 120 -13.04 8.59 -12.67
N VAL A 121 -11.77 8.49 -12.29
CA VAL A 121 -11.40 7.99 -10.95
C VAL A 121 -12.02 8.87 -9.86
N SER A 122 -11.96 10.19 -10.00
CA SER A 122 -12.51 11.13 -9.02
C SER A 122 -14.04 11.01 -8.89
N ILE A 123 -14.75 10.84 -9.99
CA ILE A 123 -16.21 10.59 -9.98
C ILE A 123 -16.52 9.32 -9.20
N SER A 124 -15.80 8.21 -9.46
CA SER A 124 -15.98 6.96 -8.72
C SER A 124 -15.70 7.11 -7.23
N LEU A 125 -14.70 7.90 -6.85
CA LEU A 125 -14.40 8.20 -5.44
C LEU A 125 -15.54 8.96 -4.78
N ILE A 126 -16.04 10.01 -5.42
CA ILE A 126 -17.13 10.85 -4.90
C ILE A 126 -18.41 10.03 -4.76
N LEU A 127 -18.77 9.21 -5.76
CA LEU A 127 -19.95 8.35 -5.70
C LEU A 127 -19.86 7.36 -4.54
N ASN A 128 -18.73 6.66 -4.39
CA ASN A 128 -18.53 5.70 -3.30
C ASN A 128 -18.54 6.37 -1.92
N ALA A 129 -17.85 7.50 -1.78
CA ALA A 129 -17.82 8.27 -0.54
C ALA A 129 -19.20 8.80 -0.16
N SER A 130 -19.95 9.33 -1.13
CA SER A 130 -21.31 9.85 -0.91
C SER A 130 -22.26 8.74 -0.48
N PHE A 131 -22.18 7.58 -1.13
CA PHE A 131 -23.01 6.42 -0.77
C PHE A 131 -22.76 5.95 0.67
N HIS A 132 -21.49 5.76 1.07
CA HIS A 132 -21.21 5.33 2.45
C HIS A 132 -21.54 6.40 3.50
N THR A 133 -21.36 7.68 3.16
CA THR A 133 -21.74 8.79 4.05
C THR A 133 -23.26 8.84 4.22
N PHE A 134 -24.02 8.61 3.15
CA PHE A 134 -25.48 8.49 3.19
C PHE A 134 -25.93 7.32 4.08
N LEU A 135 -25.29 6.15 3.96
CA LEU A 135 -25.59 5.01 4.84
C LEU A 135 -25.32 5.32 6.32
N ALA A 136 -24.22 6.01 6.63
CA ALA A 136 -23.91 6.42 7.99
C ALA A 136 -24.90 7.48 8.50
N TRP A 137 -25.30 8.41 7.64
CA TRP A 137 -26.31 9.43 7.96
C TRP A 137 -27.68 8.82 8.26
N LYS A 138 -28.10 7.81 7.46
CA LYS A 138 -29.36 7.10 7.71
C LYS A 138 -29.41 6.43 9.08
N GLU A 139 -28.31 5.83 9.53
CA GLU A 139 -28.25 5.27 10.88
C GLU A 139 -28.34 6.36 11.96
N VAL A 140 -27.75 7.54 11.73
CA VAL A 140 -27.90 8.69 12.63
C VAL A 140 -29.37 9.11 12.72
N GLU A 141 -30.07 9.23 11.59
CA GLU A 141 -31.50 9.58 11.55
C GLU A 141 -32.36 8.55 12.31
N ASP A 142 -32.16 7.26 12.04
CA ASP A 142 -32.93 6.17 12.66
C ASP A 142 -32.80 6.15 14.18
N VAL A 143 -31.62 6.51 14.69
CA VAL A 143 -31.29 6.52 16.11
C VAL A 143 -31.59 7.88 16.76
N SER A 144 -31.67 8.97 15.99
CA SER A 144 -31.81 10.34 16.49
C SER A 144 -33.05 10.58 17.36
N ASN A 145 -34.12 9.81 17.11
CA ASN A 145 -35.36 9.87 17.91
C ASN A 145 -35.16 9.35 19.35
N ASN A 146 -34.10 8.59 19.60
CA ASN A 146 -33.77 8.08 20.92
C ASN A 146 -32.62 8.90 21.55
N LYS A 147 -32.97 9.98 22.26
CA LYS A 147 -31.99 10.88 22.92
C LYS A 147 -31.09 10.18 23.96
N THR A 148 -31.49 9.02 24.47
CA THR A 148 -30.69 8.23 25.41
C THR A 148 -29.70 7.28 24.74
N PHE A 149 -29.72 7.16 23.41
CA PHE A 149 -28.81 6.27 22.71
C PHE A 149 -27.40 6.86 22.60
N THR A 150 -26.49 6.30 23.39
CA THR A 150 -25.06 6.67 23.36
C THR A 150 -24.22 5.55 22.78
N VAL A 151 -23.21 5.90 21.99
CA VAL A 151 -22.28 4.95 21.36
C VAL A 151 -20.85 5.15 21.85
N LYS A 152 -20.08 4.06 21.85
CA LYS A 152 -18.61 4.12 21.96
C LYS A 152 -18.03 4.34 20.57
N CYS A 153 -17.55 5.55 20.30
CA CYS A 153 -16.99 5.92 19.00
C CYS A 153 -15.56 5.37 18.84
N ASN A 154 -15.45 4.07 18.53
CA ASN A 154 -14.19 3.30 18.56
C ASN A 154 -13.60 3.01 17.16
N GLY A 155 -14.14 3.63 16.11
CA GLY A 155 -13.55 3.55 14.78
C GLY A 155 -14.44 4.12 13.70
N ILE A 156 -13.91 4.07 12.47
CA ILE A 156 -14.54 4.60 11.27
C ILE A 156 -15.91 3.96 10.99
N THR A 157 -16.08 2.69 11.33
CA THR A 157 -17.32 1.94 11.08
C THR A 157 -18.36 2.04 12.20
N SER A 158 -18.05 2.73 13.30
CA SER A 158 -18.97 2.84 14.45
C SER A 158 -20.31 3.48 14.11
N THR A 159 -20.37 4.27 13.04
CA THR A 159 -21.57 5.00 12.62
C THR A 159 -22.41 4.24 11.59
N LEU A 160 -21.98 3.04 11.17
CA LEU A 160 -22.68 2.27 10.15
C LEU A 160 -23.64 1.24 10.75
N HIS A 161 -23.32 0.67 11.92
CA HIS A 161 -24.17 -0.25 12.68
C HIS A 161 -24.99 -1.23 11.81
N LYS A 162 -26.32 -1.09 11.64
CA LYS A 162 -27.13 -2.01 10.80
C LYS A 162 -26.72 -1.99 9.32
N ASN A 163 -26.33 -0.81 8.82
CA ASN A 163 -25.87 -0.61 7.46
C ASN A 163 -24.42 -1.08 7.22
N ALA A 164 -23.74 -1.61 8.24
CA ALA A 164 -22.37 -2.12 8.10
C ALA A 164 -22.28 -3.28 7.09
N ILE A 165 -23.35 -4.05 6.87
CA ILE A 165 -23.36 -5.14 5.88
C ILE A 165 -23.17 -4.62 4.45
N TYR A 166 -23.82 -3.51 4.08
CA TYR A 166 -23.65 -2.89 2.77
C TYR A 166 -22.23 -2.34 2.60
N PHE A 167 -21.68 -1.75 3.66
CA PHE A 167 -20.28 -1.35 3.68
C PHE A 167 -19.33 -2.52 3.41
N MET A 168 -19.51 -3.63 4.13
CA MET A 168 -18.72 -4.84 3.95
C MET A 168 -18.80 -5.38 2.53
N CYS A 169 -20.01 -5.59 2.00
CA CYS A 169 -20.22 -6.11 0.66
C CYS A 169 -19.53 -5.27 -0.43
N ILE A 170 -19.62 -3.94 -0.34
CA ILE A 170 -19.00 -3.03 -1.32
C ILE A 170 -17.48 -3.05 -1.20
N THR A 171 -16.93 -3.00 0.02
CA THR A 171 -15.47 -3.09 0.20
C THR A 171 -14.93 -4.42 -0.31
N LEU A 172 -15.59 -5.53 0.00
CA LEU A 172 -15.25 -6.86 -0.51
C LEU A 172 -15.32 -6.93 -2.03
N PHE A 173 -16.32 -6.30 -2.66
CA PHE A 173 -16.45 -6.23 -4.11
C PHE A 173 -15.21 -5.57 -4.77
N PHE A 174 -14.78 -4.40 -4.27
CA PHE A 174 -13.56 -3.74 -4.79
C PHE A 174 -12.31 -4.57 -4.55
N GLU A 175 -12.20 -5.24 -3.40
CA GLU A 175 -11.09 -6.15 -3.09
C GLU A 175 -11.03 -7.33 -4.06
N LEU A 176 -12.16 -7.99 -4.32
CA LEU A 176 -12.27 -9.13 -5.24
C LEU A 176 -11.95 -8.74 -6.69
N ILE A 177 -12.43 -7.58 -7.16
CA ILE A 177 -12.06 -7.06 -8.48
C ILE A 177 -10.55 -6.84 -8.56
N SER A 178 -9.97 -6.26 -7.52
CA SER A 178 -8.53 -5.99 -7.49
C SER A 178 -7.72 -7.29 -7.52
N ILE A 179 -8.13 -8.34 -6.79
CA ILE A 179 -7.53 -9.68 -6.88
C ILE A 179 -7.63 -10.22 -8.30
N ALA A 180 -8.83 -10.22 -8.89
CA ALA A 180 -9.06 -10.77 -10.22
C ALA A 180 -8.15 -10.11 -11.26
N ILE A 181 -8.02 -8.78 -11.22
CA ILE A 181 -7.11 -8.03 -12.09
C ILE A 181 -5.65 -8.46 -11.89
N TYR A 182 -5.19 -8.60 -10.64
CA TYR A 182 -3.80 -9.01 -10.39
C TYR A 182 -3.51 -10.46 -10.79
N ILE A 183 -4.49 -11.35 -10.68
CA ILE A 183 -4.40 -12.71 -11.21
C ILE A 183 -4.24 -12.66 -12.73
N ILE A 184 -5.03 -11.83 -13.43
CA ILE A 184 -4.90 -11.65 -14.88
C ILE A 184 -3.50 -11.12 -15.23
N ILE A 185 -3.01 -10.07 -14.55
CA ILE A 185 -1.66 -9.54 -14.79
C ILE A 185 -0.59 -10.62 -14.54
N TRP A 186 -0.74 -11.42 -13.50
CA TRP A 186 0.19 -12.53 -13.20
C TRP A 186 0.26 -13.53 -14.35
N PHE A 187 -0.89 -13.97 -14.88
CA PHE A 187 -0.93 -14.88 -16.02
C PHE A 187 -0.30 -14.26 -17.28
N LEU A 188 -0.60 -12.99 -17.58
CA LEU A 188 -0.01 -12.28 -18.72
C LEU A 188 1.51 -12.19 -18.59
N LEU A 189 2.03 -11.87 -17.40
CA LEU A 189 3.47 -11.80 -17.14
C LEU A 189 4.15 -13.18 -17.17
N LYS A 190 3.45 -14.24 -16.75
CA LYS A 190 3.95 -15.62 -16.78
C LYS A 190 4.08 -16.14 -18.22
N ASN A 191 3.14 -15.79 -19.09
CA ASN A 191 3.08 -16.28 -20.47
C ASN A 191 3.97 -15.49 -21.45
N GLY A 192 4.98 -14.76 -20.96
CA GLY A 192 6.03 -14.19 -21.81
C GLY A 192 5.68 -12.90 -22.55
N LEU A 193 4.54 -12.26 -22.28
CA LEU A 193 4.19 -10.97 -22.93
C LEU A 193 5.19 -9.84 -22.64
N ARG A 194 6.12 -10.00 -21.68
CA ARG A 194 7.20 -9.04 -21.41
C ARG A 194 8.33 -9.67 -20.59
N ASP A 195 9.50 -9.85 -21.21
CA ASP A 195 10.75 -10.20 -20.51
C ASP A 195 11.47 -8.99 -19.86
N ASN A 196 10.76 -7.88 -19.69
CA ASN A 196 11.35 -6.71 -19.05
C ASN A 196 11.46 -6.92 -17.53
N PHE A 197 12.67 -7.22 -17.06
CA PHE A 197 13.02 -7.40 -15.65
C PHE A 197 12.55 -6.25 -14.75
N ALA A 198 12.57 -5.00 -15.25
CA ALA A 198 12.12 -3.83 -14.50
C ALA A 198 10.61 -3.91 -14.17
N THR A 199 9.79 -4.30 -15.16
CA THR A 199 8.34 -4.45 -15.01
C THR A 199 7.99 -5.54 -14.02
N ARG A 200 8.66 -6.71 -14.07
CA ARG A 200 8.42 -7.81 -13.12
C ARG A 200 8.73 -7.41 -11.68
N ARG A 201 9.81 -6.65 -11.45
CA ARG A 201 10.17 -6.17 -10.12
C ARG A 201 9.15 -5.18 -9.55
N LEU A 202 8.72 -4.22 -10.38
CA LEU A 202 7.72 -3.24 -9.99
C LEU A 202 6.38 -3.92 -9.69
N PHE A 203 5.96 -4.87 -10.53
CA PHE A 203 4.77 -5.69 -10.29
C PHE A 203 4.85 -6.47 -8.96
N LYS A 204 5.98 -7.13 -8.66
CA LYS A 204 6.17 -7.85 -7.38
C LYS A 204 5.99 -6.93 -6.17
N SER A 205 6.46 -5.69 -6.25
CA SER A 205 6.27 -4.70 -5.17
C SER A 205 4.80 -4.37 -4.95
N LEU A 206 4.08 -4.06 -6.03
CA LEU A 206 2.66 -3.67 -5.97
C LEU A 206 1.77 -4.85 -5.59
N LEU A 207 2.06 -6.06 -6.08
CA LEU A 207 1.37 -7.28 -5.65
C LEU A 207 1.57 -7.52 -4.15
N SER A 208 2.78 -7.28 -3.64
CA SER A 208 3.06 -7.44 -2.20
C SER A 208 2.28 -6.43 -1.36
N ILE A 209 2.19 -5.17 -1.81
CA ILE A 209 1.35 -4.13 -1.16
C ILE A 209 -0.11 -4.56 -1.19
N LEU A 210 -0.61 -4.99 -2.35
CA LEU A 210 -2.01 -5.38 -2.49
C LEU A 210 -2.35 -6.59 -1.62
N LEU A 211 -1.55 -7.66 -1.65
CA LEU A 211 -1.82 -8.86 -0.86
C LEU A 211 -1.82 -8.56 0.65
N LEU A 212 -0.88 -7.74 1.12
CA LEU A 212 -0.83 -7.36 2.52
C LEU A 212 -1.96 -6.41 2.90
N SER A 213 -2.28 -5.45 2.03
CA SER A 213 -3.42 -4.54 2.19
C SER A 213 -4.72 -5.33 2.27
N LEU A 214 -4.94 -6.24 1.32
CA LEU A 214 -6.11 -7.09 1.26
C LEU A 214 -6.20 -7.97 2.50
N PHE A 215 -5.12 -8.64 2.89
CA PHE A 215 -5.10 -9.41 4.12
C PHE A 215 -5.41 -8.54 5.35
N GLY A 216 -4.82 -7.36 5.48
CA GLY A 216 -5.05 -6.49 6.64
C GLY A 216 -6.46 -5.92 6.69
N PHE A 217 -6.93 -5.36 5.57
CA PHE A 217 -8.22 -4.68 5.51
C PHE A 217 -9.38 -5.62 5.35
N THR A 218 -9.30 -6.68 4.53
CA THR A 218 -10.40 -7.66 4.42
C THR A 218 -10.69 -8.27 5.79
N PHE A 219 -9.66 -8.65 6.56
CA PHE A 219 -9.89 -9.17 7.92
C PHE A 219 -10.51 -8.11 8.84
N TYR A 220 -10.15 -6.84 8.70
CA TYR A 220 -10.68 -5.75 9.53
C TYR A 220 -12.11 -5.34 9.15
N THR A 221 -12.39 -5.11 7.87
CA THR A 221 -13.69 -4.62 7.37
C THR A 221 -14.71 -5.74 7.32
N ASN A 222 -14.34 -6.92 6.82
CA ASN A 222 -15.24 -8.05 6.63
C ASN A 222 -15.26 -9.01 7.83
N TYR A 223 -14.69 -8.60 8.96
CA TYR A 223 -14.63 -9.41 10.18
C TYR A 223 -16.00 -9.98 10.59
N PHE A 224 -17.04 -9.14 10.58
CA PHE A 224 -18.40 -9.55 10.94
C PHE A 224 -19.02 -10.53 9.95
N LEU A 225 -18.74 -10.36 8.66
CA LEU A 225 -19.20 -11.29 7.62
C LEU A 225 -18.52 -12.65 7.80
N LEU A 226 -17.21 -12.64 8.09
CA LEU A 226 -16.42 -13.84 8.34
C LEU A 226 -16.89 -14.57 9.61
N SER A 227 -17.16 -13.85 10.71
CA SER A 227 -17.64 -14.47 11.95
C SER A 227 -19.04 -15.08 11.78
N LYS A 228 -19.92 -14.44 11.01
CA LYS A 228 -21.23 -14.99 10.66
C LYS A 228 -21.10 -16.26 9.80
N LEU A 229 -20.18 -16.27 8.84
CA LEU A 229 -19.94 -17.43 7.97
C LEU A 229 -19.44 -18.65 8.75
N ILE A 230 -18.65 -18.43 9.80
CA ILE A 230 -18.12 -19.50 10.68
C ILE A 230 -19.19 -20.01 11.67
N GLY A 231 -20.39 -19.42 11.69
CA GLY A 231 -21.50 -19.88 12.52
C GLY A 231 -21.38 -19.45 13.98
N ILE A 232 -20.82 -18.28 14.25
CA ILE A 232 -20.82 -17.66 15.60
C ILE A 232 -22.03 -16.71 15.68
N PRO A 233 -23.21 -17.17 16.18
CA PRO A 233 -24.41 -16.33 16.27
C PRO A 233 -24.23 -15.20 17.29
N ASN A 234 -24.87 -14.07 17.04
CA ASN A 234 -24.93 -12.88 17.93
C ASN A 234 -23.62 -12.10 18.14
N PHE A 235 -22.79 -12.04 17.11
CA PHE A 235 -21.56 -11.26 17.11
C PHE A 235 -21.76 -9.71 17.09
N TRP A 236 -22.99 -9.23 16.92
CA TRP A 236 -23.28 -7.81 16.67
C TRP A 236 -22.99 -6.89 17.85
N ASP A 237 -23.03 -7.39 19.09
CA ASP A 237 -22.59 -6.60 20.26
C ASP A 237 -21.25 -7.14 20.81
N PRO A 238 -20.11 -6.47 20.53
CA PRO A 238 -18.82 -6.86 21.09
C PRO A 238 -18.78 -6.75 22.63
N LYS A 239 -19.84 -6.25 23.26
CA LYS A 239 -20.01 -6.26 24.73
C LYS A 239 -20.37 -7.65 25.27
N ASP A 240 -20.95 -8.53 24.46
CA ASP A 240 -21.55 -9.76 24.98
C ASP A 240 -20.55 -10.93 25.09
N ASN A 241 -19.40 -10.86 24.40
CA ASN A 241 -18.44 -11.97 24.44
C ASN A 241 -16.98 -11.52 24.24
N LEU A 242 -16.13 -11.74 25.26
CA LEU A 242 -14.71 -11.37 25.27
C LEU A 242 -13.93 -11.84 24.02
N ILE A 243 -14.25 -13.01 23.49
CA ILE A 243 -13.59 -13.59 22.30
C ILE A 243 -13.79 -12.68 21.08
N THR A 244 -15.00 -12.16 20.93
CA THR A 244 -15.42 -11.32 19.80
C THR A 244 -14.64 -10.01 19.78
N TYR A 245 -14.49 -9.42 20.96
CA TYR A 245 -13.69 -8.23 21.17
C TYR A 245 -12.22 -8.49 20.84
N ILE A 246 -11.61 -9.55 21.39
CA ILE A 246 -10.20 -9.89 21.15
C ILE A 246 -9.93 -10.08 19.65
N ALA A 247 -10.77 -10.84 18.96
CA ALA A 247 -10.58 -11.10 17.54
C ALA A 247 -10.78 -9.84 16.67
N PHE A 248 -11.71 -8.95 17.01
CA PHE A 248 -11.78 -7.62 16.39
C PHE A 248 -10.52 -6.80 16.63
N GLN A 249 -9.98 -6.82 17.87
CA GLN A 249 -8.74 -6.11 18.18
C GLN A 249 -7.57 -6.63 17.34
N ILE A 250 -7.46 -7.95 17.16
CA ILE A 250 -6.46 -8.62 16.31
C ILE A 250 -6.63 -8.23 14.83
N ALA A 251 -7.85 -8.28 14.29
CA ALA A 251 -8.12 -7.85 12.92
C ALA A 251 -7.68 -6.40 12.68
N SER A 252 -7.96 -5.52 13.65
CA SER A 252 -7.49 -4.13 13.62
C SER A 252 -5.95 -4.00 13.68
N PHE A 253 -5.22 -4.93 14.29
CA PHE A 253 -3.75 -4.92 14.23
C PHE A 253 -3.24 -5.23 12.83
N PHE A 254 -3.83 -6.20 12.14
CA PHE A 254 -3.43 -6.53 10.77
C PHE A 254 -3.64 -5.36 9.81
N ALA A 255 -4.76 -4.64 9.93
CA ALA A 255 -4.98 -3.40 9.16
C ALA A 255 -3.92 -2.32 9.44
N LEU A 256 -3.51 -2.15 10.71
CA LEU A 256 -2.46 -1.20 11.08
C LEU A 256 -1.07 -1.61 10.56
N ILE A 257 -0.75 -2.90 10.61
CA ILE A 257 0.50 -3.44 10.03
C ILE A 257 0.51 -3.22 8.52
N ALA A 258 -0.59 -3.51 7.83
CA ALA A 258 -0.74 -3.25 6.42
C ALA A 258 -0.54 -1.76 6.09
N CYS A 259 -1.12 -0.86 6.90
CA CYS A 259 -0.93 0.58 6.78
C CYS A 259 0.53 1.03 6.94
N CYS A 260 1.32 0.39 7.81
CA CYS A 260 2.74 0.71 7.98
C CYS A 260 3.63 0.13 6.87
N ALA A 261 3.24 -1.00 6.30
CA ALA A 261 4.12 -1.78 5.45
C ALA A 261 4.29 -1.20 4.05
N ASN A 262 3.37 -0.38 3.55
CA ASN A 262 3.41 0.14 2.18
C ASN A 262 4.75 0.82 1.84
N ALA A 263 5.17 1.79 2.66
CA ALA A 263 6.44 2.50 2.48
C ALA A 263 7.66 1.56 2.53
N LEU A 264 7.64 0.57 3.43
CA LEU A 264 8.71 -0.42 3.58
C LEU A 264 8.80 -1.34 2.36
N ILE A 265 7.66 -1.79 1.83
CA ILE A 265 7.57 -2.61 0.62
C ILE A 265 8.07 -1.80 -0.59
N LEU A 266 7.65 -0.54 -0.73
CA LEU A 266 8.14 0.35 -1.79
C LEU A 266 9.66 0.56 -1.70
N PHE A 267 10.18 0.81 -0.50
CA PHE A 267 11.62 0.98 -0.29
C PHE A 267 12.40 -0.31 -0.63
N LYS A 268 11.88 -1.48 -0.25
CA LYS A 268 12.55 -2.76 -0.48
C LYS A 268 12.54 -3.16 -1.96
N PHE A 269 11.39 -3.07 -2.61
CA PHE A 269 11.18 -3.68 -3.93
C PHE A 269 11.22 -2.69 -5.10
N SER A 270 10.91 -1.40 -4.90
CA SER A 270 10.98 -0.39 -5.97
C SER A 270 12.29 0.39 -5.92
N SER A 271 13.13 0.21 -6.94
CA SER A 271 14.40 0.94 -7.06
C SER A 271 14.21 2.45 -7.20
N GLU A 272 13.11 2.89 -7.81
CA GLU A 272 12.80 4.31 -8.00
C GLU A 272 12.42 4.98 -6.69
N TYR A 273 11.51 4.36 -5.92
CA TYR A 273 11.15 4.82 -4.58
C TYR A 273 12.35 4.77 -3.66
N ARG A 274 13.11 3.67 -3.63
CA ARG A 274 14.34 3.59 -2.82
C ARG A 274 15.31 4.72 -3.11
N ARG A 275 15.54 5.03 -4.40
CA ARG A 275 16.39 6.17 -4.81
C ARG A 275 15.81 7.50 -4.33
N ALA A 276 14.49 7.69 -4.40
CA ALA A 276 13.83 8.89 -3.90
C ALA A 276 13.93 9.02 -2.38
N PHE A 277 13.66 7.96 -1.62
CA PHE A 277 13.82 7.88 -0.17
C PHE A 277 15.23 8.28 0.27
N LEU A 278 16.26 7.67 -0.33
CA LEU A 278 17.68 7.97 -0.01
C LEU A 278 18.13 9.37 -0.45
N ARG A 279 17.40 10.03 -1.35
CA ARG A 279 17.69 11.40 -1.82
C ARG A 279 17.05 12.46 -0.93
N TYR A 280 15.79 12.26 -0.55
CA TYR A 280 14.99 13.28 0.14
C TYR A 280 14.88 13.08 1.65
N ILE A 281 15.25 11.91 2.18
CA ILE A 281 15.24 11.62 3.62
C ILE A 281 16.66 11.22 4.02
N PRO A 282 17.52 12.20 4.40
CA PRO A 282 18.95 11.96 4.62
C PRO A 282 19.23 11.01 5.79
N ILE A 283 18.35 10.95 6.78
CA ILE A 283 18.41 10.02 7.90
C ILE A 283 18.46 8.56 7.38
N LEU A 284 17.59 8.21 6.42
CA LEU A 284 17.59 6.87 5.81
C LEU A 284 18.88 6.57 5.04
N ARG A 285 19.50 7.58 4.42
CA ARG A 285 20.80 7.42 3.74
C ARG A 285 21.90 7.07 4.75
N HIS A 286 21.93 7.74 5.90
CA HIS A 286 22.91 7.44 6.94
C HIS A 286 22.72 6.03 7.51
N PHE A 287 21.48 5.64 7.80
CA PHE A 287 21.17 4.27 8.24
C PHE A 287 21.56 3.21 7.19
N ALA A 288 21.25 3.43 5.92
CA ALA A 288 21.61 2.51 4.85
C ALA A 288 23.12 2.35 4.68
N LYS A 289 23.89 3.45 4.80
CA LYS A 289 25.35 3.42 4.75
C LYS A 289 25.92 2.64 5.94
N ASN A 290 25.44 2.91 7.15
CA ASN A 290 25.90 2.20 8.36
C ASN A 290 25.61 0.69 8.30
N LEU A 291 24.48 0.29 7.70
CA LEU A 291 24.17 -1.13 7.48
C LEU A 291 25.09 -1.77 6.43
N ALA A 292 25.40 -1.05 5.35
CA ALA A 292 26.34 -1.52 4.34
C ALA A 292 27.76 -1.68 4.92
N ASP A 293 28.21 -0.71 5.74
CA ASP A 293 29.53 -0.74 6.37
C ASP A 293 29.65 -1.88 7.40
N LYS A 294 28.58 -2.15 8.18
CA LYS A 294 28.52 -3.30 9.09
C LYS A 294 28.57 -4.64 8.34
N ASN A 295 27.85 -4.76 7.23
CA ASN A 295 27.85 -5.99 6.43
C ASN A 295 29.17 -6.18 5.67
N GLY A 296 29.80 -5.10 5.20
CA GLY A 296 31.10 -5.12 4.55
C GLY A 296 32.24 -5.53 5.49
N LYS A 297 32.18 -5.16 6.77
CA LYS A 297 33.15 -5.61 7.79
C LYS A 297 33.03 -7.09 8.16
N ASN A 298 31.85 -7.69 7.98
CA ASN A 298 31.63 -9.13 8.22
C ASN A 298 31.87 -10.01 6.98
N GLN A 299 31.98 -9.42 5.79
CA GLN A 299 32.56 -10.10 4.64
C GLN A 299 34.09 -10.06 4.77
N ARG A 300 34.65 -11.04 5.49
CA ARG A 300 36.09 -11.37 5.37
C ARG A 300 36.43 -11.46 3.88
N PRO A 301 37.62 -11.01 3.45
CA PRO A 301 38.04 -11.00 2.06
C PRO A 301 38.28 -12.44 1.56
N ILE A 302 37.21 -13.19 1.35
CA ILE A 302 37.25 -14.47 0.64
C ILE A 302 37.22 -14.11 -0.84
N GLN A 303 38.42 -14.01 -1.42
CA GLN A 303 38.69 -14.05 -2.86
C GLN A 303 38.20 -12.84 -3.69
N GLN A 304 38.82 -11.69 -3.47
CA GLN A 304 38.88 -10.62 -4.49
C GLN A 304 39.87 -10.93 -5.64
N ILE A 305 40.48 -12.13 -5.67
CA ILE A 305 41.52 -12.49 -6.65
C ILE A 305 40.96 -12.82 -8.04
N ASN A 306 39.70 -13.29 -8.19
CA ASN A 306 39.20 -13.75 -9.51
C ASN A 306 38.25 -12.82 -10.27
N ARG A 307 37.75 -11.72 -9.68
CA ARG A 307 36.80 -10.82 -10.38
C ARG A 307 37.44 -9.80 -11.33
N LYS A 308 38.73 -9.47 -11.15
CA LYS A 308 39.44 -8.59 -12.10
C LYS A 308 39.63 -9.24 -13.48
N PHE A 309 39.74 -10.59 -13.54
CA PHE A 309 39.89 -11.30 -14.81
C PHE A 309 38.60 -11.47 -15.60
N ILE A 310 37.43 -11.52 -14.94
CA ILE A 310 36.15 -11.78 -15.64
C ILE A 310 35.53 -10.49 -16.21
N CYS A 311 35.74 -9.33 -15.60
CA CYS A 311 35.22 -8.06 -16.15
C CYS A 311 35.99 -7.60 -17.40
N VAL A 312 37.31 -7.85 -17.49
CA VAL A 312 38.09 -7.51 -18.70
C VAL A 312 37.66 -8.39 -19.89
N ALA A 313 37.34 -9.66 -19.65
CA ALA A 313 36.92 -10.58 -20.72
C ALA A 313 35.52 -10.27 -21.31
N ASN A 314 34.61 -9.66 -20.54
CA ASN A 314 33.25 -9.40 -21.00
C ASN A 314 33.06 -8.05 -21.69
N ASP A 315 33.86 -7.02 -21.36
CA ASP A 315 33.83 -5.75 -22.10
C ASP A 315 34.52 -5.87 -23.48
N LEU A 316 35.49 -6.77 -23.63
CA LEU A 316 36.16 -7.06 -24.91
C LEU A 316 35.30 -7.86 -25.91
N LYS A 317 34.21 -8.51 -25.45
CA LYS A 317 33.31 -9.28 -26.33
C LYS A 317 32.21 -8.42 -26.97
N LYS A 318 32.05 -7.17 -26.50
CA LYS A 318 30.94 -6.28 -26.91
C LYS A 318 31.31 -5.32 -28.03
N ASN A 319 32.61 -5.10 -28.24
CA ASN A 319 33.14 -4.45 -29.43
C ASN A 319 33.70 -5.57 -30.30
N ASN A 320 33.29 -5.67 -31.57
CA ASN A 320 33.74 -6.70 -32.52
C ASN A 320 35.25 -6.57 -32.88
N GLU A 321 36.13 -6.44 -31.89
CA GLU A 321 37.57 -6.42 -32.07
C GLU A 321 38.09 -7.86 -32.04
N LEU A 322 38.52 -8.34 -33.20
CA LEU A 322 39.20 -9.62 -33.36
C LEU A 322 40.55 -9.57 -32.63
N ILE A 323 40.60 -10.18 -31.44
CA ILE A 323 41.85 -10.39 -30.72
C ILE A 323 42.54 -11.63 -31.29
N LYS A 324 43.58 -11.45 -32.11
CA LYS A 324 44.54 -12.52 -32.41
C LYS A 324 45.63 -12.50 -31.34
N ILE A 325 45.70 -13.55 -30.54
CA ILE A 325 46.82 -13.81 -29.62
C ILE A 325 47.88 -14.54 -30.44
N ASN A 326 49.05 -13.91 -30.59
CA ASN A 326 50.22 -14.53 -31.22
C ASN A 326 51.11 -15.14 -30.12
N ASP A 327 51.92 -16.15 -30.44
CA ASP A 327 52.72 -16.98 -29.50
C ASP A 327 53.77 -16.22 -28.65
N SER A 328 53.82 -14.90 -28.75
CA SER A 328 54.72 -14.00 -28.02
C SER A 328 54.04 -13.13 -26.95
N ASN A 329 52.79 -13.42 -26.57
CA ASN A 329 52.04 -12.69 -25.53
C ASN A 329 51.94 -11.17 -25.75
N LYS A 330 52.06 -10.69 -27.00
CA LYS A 330 51.76 -9.30 -27.35
C LYS A 330 50.33 -9.18 -27.86
N ILE A 331 49.54 -8.35 -27.16
CA ILE A 331 48.19 -7.99 -27.57
C ILE A 331 48.30 -6.84 -28.57
N ILE A 332 47.88 -7.08 -29.82
CA ILE A 332 47.85 -6.07 -30.89
C ILE A 332 46.38 -5.73 -31.15
N PHE A 333 46.03 -4.46 -30.98
CA PHE A 333 44.69 -3.95 -31.29
C PHE A 333 44.64 -3.59 -32.78
N ILE A 334 43.82 -4.30 -33.57
CA ILE A 334 43.61 -4.02 -34.99
C ILE A 334 42.31 -3.25 -35.11
N LYS A 335 42.41 -1.95 -35.44
CA LYS A 335 41.26 -1.10 -35.70
C LYS A 335 40.78 -1.33 -37.14
N ASN A 336 39.59 -1.89 -37.33
CA ASN A 336 38.96 -1.97 -38.65
C ASN A 336 38.56 -0.56 -39.09
N ASN A 337 39.37 0.05 -39.95
CA ASN A 337 38.99 1.22 -40.73
C ASN A 337 38.22 0.73 -41.95
N SER A 338 36.95 0.40 -41.77
CA SER A 338 36.02 0.17 -42.86
C SER A 338 34.67 0.78 -42.46
N ASP A 339 34.55 2.10 -42.67
CA ASP A 339 33.43 2.66 -43.42
C ASP A 339 33.71 4.15 -43.78
N PRO A 340 33.19 4.61 -44.93
CA PRO A 340 33.54 5.87 -45.62
C PRO A 340 33.01 7.17 -45.00
#